data_AF-A0A2S9MGU8-F1
#
_entry.id   AF-A0A2S9MGU8-F1
#
_cell.length_a   1.000
_cell.length_b   1.000
_cell.length_c   1.000
_cell.angle_alpha   90.00
_cell.angle_beta   90.00
_cell.angle_gamma   90.00
#
_symmetry.space_group_name_H-M   'P 1'
#
loop_
_entity.id
_entity.type
_entity.pdbx_description
1 polymer ?
#
loop_
_entity_poly.entity_id
_entity_poly.type
_entity_poly.pdbx_seq_one_letter_code
_entity_poly.pdbx_strand_id
1 'polypeptide(L)'
;MIVLVLKRFAGLSVALFLATILGCSDENESNPSDVSGYNYTDYYIAGFRVGSEGDEFPAGGPNIFPKKDGQARSGGGKFICCISIPAHWRPGMKLVVKWRRDTKPYDKDRSGDQWLTATTEVPPYGPRTAGFVVHFLSDDRIRIQIRDEKGILPKIDDDDPYIVQGVLDSELNKKRGEGDERHSMV
;
A
#
# COMPACT_ATOMS: atom_id res chain seq x y z
N MET A 1 -55.82 -41.26 -43.35
CA MET A 1 -55.11 -42.28 -42.55
C MET A 1 -53.71 -42.45 -43.11
N ILE A 2 -52.71 -42.28 -42.22
CA ILE A 2 -51.31 -42.76 -42.32
C ILE A 2 -50.40 -41.99 -43.31
N VAL A 3 -49.98 -40.83 -42.82
CA VAL A 3 -48.60 -40.29 -42.79
C VAL A 3 -47.55 -41.04 -43.65
N LEU A 4 -47.15 -40.39 -44.77
CA LEU A 4 -45.89 -40.65 -45.47
C LEU A 4 -44.73 -40.12 -44.60
N VAL A 5 -44.12 -40.97 -43.78
CA VAL A 5 -42.82 -40.70 -43.18
C VAL A 5 -41.88 -41.80 -43.63
N LEU A 6 -41.04 -41.48 -44.61
CA LEU A 6 -39.70 -42.04 -44.71
C LEU A 6 -38.83 -41.07 -45.51
N LYS A 7 -38.53 -39.91 -44.91
CA LYS A 7 -37.51 -39.00 -45.41
C LYS A 7 -36.21 -39.30 -44.68
N ARG A 8 -35.25 -39.82 -45.45
CA ARG A 8 -33.86 -40.08 -45.05
C ARG A 8 -33.22 -38.77 -44.57
N PHE A 9 -32.89 -38.68 -43.30
CA PHE A 9 -31.90 -37.74 -42.77
C PHE A 9 -31.13 -38.41 -41.63
N ALA A 10 -30.34 -39.42 -41.99
CA ALA A 10 -29.18 -39.79 -41.19
C ALA A 10 -28.11 -38.72 -41.49
N GLY A 11 -27.98 -37.73 -40.60
CA GLY A 11 -27.08 -36.61 -40.78
C GLY A 11 -26.70 -35.99 -39.44
N LEU A 12 -25.77 -36.66 -38.75
CA LEU A 12 -24.79 -36.09 -37.82
C LEU A 12 -25.32 -35.04 -36.82
N SER A 13 -25.91 -35.54 -35.73
CA SER A 13 -25.83 -34.81 -34.45
C SER A 13 -24.41 -34.92 -33.91
N VAL A 14 -24.00 -33.88 -33.16
CA VAL A 14 -22.83 -33.78 -32.26
C VAL A 14 -21.64 -32.98 -32.83
N ALA A 15 -21.20 -32.03 -31.99
CA ALA A 15 -19.93 -31.30 -32.01
C ALA A 15 -19.83 -30.03 -32.86
N LEU A 16 -20.56 -28.98 -32.48
CA LEU A 16 -20.01 -27.62 -32.55
C LEU A 16 -20.50 -26.72 -31.41
N PHE A 17 -20.29 -27.19 -30.18
CA PHE A 17 -20.33 -26.36 -28.97
C PHE A 17 -18.98 -26.44 -28.25
N LEU A 18 -17.88 -26.26 -28.99
CA LEU A 18 -16.57 -25.96 -28.39
C LEU A 18 -16.43 -24.44 -28.21
N ALA A 19 -17.33 -23.86 -27.42
CA ALA A 19 -17.09 -22.60 -26.74
C ALA A 19 -16.72 -22.91 -25.28
N THR A 20 -15.67 -23.71 -25.09
CA THR A 20 -15.07 -23.90 -23.77
C THR A 20 -14.18 -22.71 -23.50
N ILE A 21 -14.79 -21.72 -22.86
CA ILE A 21 -14.18 -20.65 -22.08
C ILE A 21 -13.01 -21.24 -21.27
N LEU A 22 -11.79 -21.15 -21.79
CA LEU A 22 -10.57 -21.19 -20.99
C LEU A 22 -10.40 -19.79 -20.39
N GLY A 23 -11.27 -19.47 -19.44
CA GLY A 23 -11.21 -18.26 -18.63
C GLY A 23 -11.16 -18.66 -17.16
N CYS A 24 -10.03 -19.23 -16.72
CA CYS A 24 -9.68 -19.21 -15.30
C CYS A 24 -9.04 -17.85 -15.05
N SER A 25 -9.85 -16.86 -14.68
CA SER A 25 -9.36 -15.54 -14.30
C SER A 25 -8.86 -15.59 -12.85
N ASP A 26 -7.65 -16.11 -12.62
CA ASP A 26 -6.88 -15.95 -11.37
C ASP A 26 -6.32 -14.53 -11.21
N GLU A 27 -6.70 -13.61 -12.11
CA GLU A 27 -6.10 -12.29 -12.30
C GLU A 27 -6.38 -11.31 -11.12
N ASN A 28 -7.32 -11.66 -10.24
CA ASN A 28 -7.85 -10.77 -9.20
C ASN A 28 -7.81 -11.34 -7.78
N GLU A 29 -7.09 -12.45 -7.54
CA GLU A 29 -6.91 -12.90 -6.16
C GLU A 29 -6.11 -11.85 -5.38
N SER A 30 -6.70 -11.38 -4.28
CA SER A 30 -6.09 -10.36 -3.42
C SER A 30 -6.38 -10.67 -1.97
N ASN A 31 -5.38 -10.41 -1.13
CA ASN A 31 -5.44 -10.63 0.29
C ASN A 31 -5.59 -9.28 1.01
N PRO A 32 -6.67 -9.08 1.79
CA PRO A 32 -6.80 -7.90 2.63
C PRO A 32 -5.73 -7.95 3.73
N SER A 33 -5.10 -6.80 3.98
CA SER A 33 -4.04 -6.70 4.97
C SER A 33 -4.12 -5.42 5.78
N ASP A 34 -3.66 -5.52 7.02
CA ASP A 34 -3.50 -4.39 7.92
C ASP A 34 -2.30 -3.53 7.49
N VAL A 35 -2.45 -2.22 7.57
CA VAL A 35 -1.38 -1.26 7.32
C VAL A 35 -0.81 -0.78 8.65
N SER A 36 0.48 -1.01 8.84
CA SER A 36 1.24 -0.62 10.02
C SER A 36 2.52 0.11 9.61
N GLY A 37 3.26 0.62 10.59
CA GLY A 37 4.55 1.22 10.29
C GLY A 37 5.51 1.16 11.47
N TYR A 38 6.79 1.34 11.13
CA TYR A 38 7.89 1.48 12.07
C TYR A 38 8.59 2.80 11.83
N ASN A 39 8.90 3.49 12.91
CA ASN A 39 9.61 4.75 12.85
C ASN A 39 11.01 4.58 13.46
N TYR A 40 12.03 4.75 12.62
CA TYR A 40 13.46 4.64 12.98
C TYR A 40 14.08 6.01 13.29
N THR A 41 13.27 7.06 13.30
CA THR A 41 13.70 8.46 13.39
C THR A 41 13.38 9.09 14.74
N ASP A 42 13.88 10.29 14.92
CA ASP A 42 13.64 11.18 16.07
C ASP A 42 12.44 12.12 15.87
N TYR A 43 11.78 12.08 14.71
CA TYR A 43 10.59 12.87 14.41
C TYR A 43 9.30 12.06 14.52
N TYR A 44 8.18 12.76 14.63
CA TYR A 44 6.86 12.15 14.74
C TYR A 44 6.27 11.88 13.36
N ILE A 45 5.63 10.72 13.20
CA ILE A 45 4.76 10.45 12.04
C ILE A 45 3.33 10.65 12.51
N ALA A 46 2.69 11.73 12.06
CA ALA A 46 1.30 12.02 12.42
C ALA A 46 0.29 11.09 11.75
N GLY A 47 0.69 10.46 10.64
CA GLY A 47 -0.09 9.47 9.91
C GLY A 47 0.43 9.36 8.49
N PHE A 48 -0.01 8.32 7.79
CA PHE A 48 0.40 8.08 6.41
C PHE A 48 -0.69 7.38 5.61
N ARG A 49 -0.56 7.47 4.29
CA ARG A 49 -1.47 6.94 3.29
C ARG A 49 -0.68 6.19 2.22
N VAL A 50 -1.29 5.13 1.70
CA VAL A 50 -0.71 4.25 0.69
C VAL A 50 -1.75 4.04 -0.40
N GLY A 51 -1.34 4.14 -1.65
CA GLY A 51 -2.20 3.90 -2.81
C GLY A 51 -1.40 3.76 -4.10
N SER A 52 -2.08 3.45 -5.20
CA SER A 52 -1.47 3.49 -6.52
C SER A 52 -1.41 4.93 -7.04
N GLU A 53 -0.61 5.15 -8.07
CA GLU A 53 -0.58 6.42 -8.78
C GLU A 53 -1.95 6.71 -9.43
N GLY A 54 -2.49 7.91 -9.21
CA GLY A 54 -3.78 8.33 -9.75
C GLY A 54 -5.02 7.88 -8.97
N ASP A 55 -4.88 6.98 -7.99
CA ASP A 55 -5.99 6.50 -7.16
C ASP A 55 -6.24 7.40 -5.95
N GLU A 56 -7.49 7.43 -5.47
CA GLU A 56 -7.79 7.90 -4.11
C GLU A 56 -7.14 6.94 -3.11
N PHE A 57 -6.10 7.38 -2.41
CA PHE A 57 -5.33 6.63 -1.41
C PHE A 57 -6.23 5.74 -0.50
N PRO A 58 -6.40 4.44 -0.84
CA PRO A 58 -7.44 3.62 -0.22
C PRO A 58 -7.03 3.14 1.17
N ALA A 59 -5.74 3.22 1.50
CA ALA A 59 -5.19 2.71 2.73
C ALA A 59 -4.39 3.78 3.48
N GLY A 60 -4.33 3.65 4.79
CA GLY A 60 -3.52 4.51 5.65
C GLY A 60 -3.08 3.79 6.89
N GLY A 61 -2.20 4.41 7.67
CA GLY A 61 -1.68 3.83 8.89
C GLY A 61 -1.66 4.78 10.07
N PRO A 62 -1.38 4.25 11.27
CA PRO A 62 -1.51 4.99 12.52
C PRO A 62 -0.44 6.09 12.63
N ASN A 63 -0.63 6.96 13.61
CA ASN A 63 0.44 7.83 14.07
C ASN A 63 1.52 7.00 14.80
N ILE A 64 2.77 7.43 14.69
CA ILE A 64 3.93 6.72 15.23
C ILE A 64 4.86 7.73 15.91
N PHE A 65 5.09 7.53 17.20
CA PHE A 65 6.02 8.34 18.01
C PHE A 65 7.46 8.25 17.49
N PRO A 66 8.34 9.23 17.78
CA PRO A 66 9.78 9.04 17.65
C PRO A 66 10.25 7.77 18.37
N LYS A 67 11.37 7.19 17.92
CA LYS A 67 12.02 6.14 18.72
C LYS A 67 12.54 6.75 20.02
N LYS A 68 12.52 5.97 21.10
CA LYS A 68 13.14 6.37 22.38
C LYS A 68 14.63 6.03 22.37
N ASP A 69 15.41 6.69 23.21
CA ASP A 69 16.83 6.39 23.40
C ASP A 69 17.06 4.91 23.68
N GLY A 70 18.07 4.34 23.00
CA GLY A 70 18.41 2.92 23.09
C GLY A 70 17.45 1.96 22.36
N GLN A 71 16.33 2.45 21.79
CA GLN A 71 15.46 1.63 20.94
C GLN A 71 15.87 1.76 19.48
N ALA A 72 15.85 0.65 18.74
CA ALA A 72 16.11 0.66 17.30
C ALA A 72 15.03 1.45 16.52
N ARG A 73 13.78 1.40 17.01
CA ARG A 73 12.58 1.94 16.38
C ARG A 73 11.40 1.98 17.35
N SER A 74 10.35 2.71 16.99
CA SER A 74 9.02 2.62 17.59
C SER A 74 7.99 2.10 16.57
N GLY A 75 6.75 1.84 16.99
CA GLY A 75 5.67 1.41 16.11
C GLY A 75 5.46 -0.11 16.05
N GLY A 76 4.73 -0.58 15.04
CA GLY A 76 4.40 -1.99 14.79
C GLY A 76 3.38 -2.65 15.72
N GLY A 77 2.95 -1.97 16.79
CA GLY A 77 1.91 -2.47 17.71
C GLY A 77 0.49 -2.00 17.38
N LYS A 78 0.33 -1.11 16.41
CA LYS A 78 -0.95 -0.56 15.96
C LYS A 78 -1.02 -0.62 14.44
N PHE A 79 -2.23 -0.68 13.92
CA PHE A 79 -2.52 -0.72 12.50
C PHE A 79 -3.85 -0.04 12.19
N ILE A 80 -4.06 0.29 10.92
CA ILE A 80 -5.35 0.71 10.37
C ILE A 80 -5.67 -0.24 9.20
N CYS A 81 -6.93 -0.68 9.14
CA CYS A 81 -7.45 -1.53 8.06
C CYS A 81 -8.01 -0.67 6.92
N CYS A 82 -7.88 -1.02 5.63
CA CYS A 82 -7.19 -2.18 5.05
C CYS A 82 -6.60 -1.81 3.67
N ILE A 83 -5.56 -2.52 3.25
CA ILE A 83 -5.06 -2.51 1.87
C ILE A 83 -5.38 -3.85 1.21
N SER A 84 -5.78 -3.82 -0.07
CA SER A 84 -5.90 -5.03 -0.88
C SER A 84 -4.58 -5.30 -1.60
N ILE A 85 -3.93 -6.43 -1.29
CA ILE A 85 -2.63 -6.80 -1.84
C ILE A 85 -2.83 -7.94 -2.84
N PRO A 86 -2.38 -7.84 -4.10
CA PRO A 86 -2.48 -8.93 -5.06
C PRO A 86 -1.82 -10.20 -4.52
N ALA A 87 -2.41 -11.39 -4.72
CA ALA A 87 -1.84 -12.65 -4.23
C ALA A 87 -0.49 -12.97 -4.87
N HIS A 88 -0.25 -12.49 -6.10
CA HIS A 88 1.01 -12.73 -6.80
C HIS A 88 1.75 -11.42 -7.06
N TRP A 89 2.97 -11.34 -6.54
CA TRP A 89 3.90 -10.29 -6.88
C TRP A 89 4.28 -10.38 -8.37
N ARG A 90 4.45 -9.22 -9.01
CA ARG A 90 5.00 -9.08 -10.37
C ARG A 90 5.97 -7.90 -10.44
N PRO A 91 7.00 -7.97 -11.30
CA PRO A 91 7.90 -6.85 -11.50
C PRO A 91 7.16 -5.60 -12.00
N GLY A 92 7.60 -4.42 -11.56
CA GLY A 92 7.04 -3.13 -11.96
C GLY A 92 5.80 -2.68 -11.19
N MET A 93 5.35 -3.43 -10.17
CA MET A 93 4.34 -2.93 -9.23
C MET A 93 4.87 -1.69 -8.49
N LYS A 94 4.08 -0.62 -8.46
CA LYS A 94 4.43 0.65 -7.82
C LYS A 94 3.34 1.09 -6.85
N LEU A 95 3.77 1.76 -5.79
CA LEU A 95 2.91 2.41 -4.82
C LEU A 95 3.41 3.82 -4.54
N VAL A 96 2.47 4.69 -4.19
CA VAL A 96 2.73 6.01 -3.65
C VAL A 96 2.46 5.96 -2.15
N VAL A 97 3.42 6.45 -1.36
CA VAL A 97 3.26 6.65 0.07
C VAL A 97 3.31 8.14 0.35
N LYS A 98 2.28 8.63 1.04
CA LYS A 98 2.24 10.02 1.54
C LYS A 98 2.22 10.00 3.06
N TRP A 99 3.09 10.76 3.72
CA TRP A 99 3.13 10.80 5.19
C TRP A 99 3.29 12.20 5.71
N ARG A 100 2.70 12.45 6.88
CA ARG A 100 2.83 13.70 7.60
C ARG A 100 3.87 13.52 8.70
N ARG A 101 4.99 14.20 8.54
CA ARG A 101 6.13 14.15 9.44
C ARG A 101 6.19 15.46 10.21
N ASP A 102 6.48 15.39 11.50
CA ASP A 102 6.72 16.56 12.34
C ASP A 102 8.07 16.43 13.05
N THR A 103 9.05 17.25 12.61
CA THR A 103 10.41 17.28 13.18
C THR A 103 10.50 18.02 14.50
N LYS A 104 9.44 18.71 14.92
CA LYS A 104 9.38 19.45 16.19
C LYS A 104 8.10 19.12 16.95
N PRO A 105 7.84 17.82 17.25
CA PRO A 105 6.53 17.39 17.74
C PRO A 105 6.17 17.89 19.14
N TYR A 106 7.14 18.42 19.88
CA TYR A 106 6.96 18.95 21.23
C TYR A 106 7.04 20.48 21.30
N ASP A 107 7.34 21.14 20.17
CA ASP A 107 7.42 22.59 20.11
C ASP A 107 6.09 23.19 19.65
N LYS A 108 5.89 24.47 19.98
CA LYS A 108 4.81 25.27 19.40
C LYS A 108 5.06 25.60 17.93
N ASP A 109 6.32 25.54 17.50
CA ASP A 109 6.71 25.76 16.10
C ASP A 109 6.27 24.57 15.23
N ARG A 110 5.30 24.83 14.34
CA ARG A 110 4.74 23.84 13.41
C ARG A 110 5.46 23.81 12.05
N SER A 111 6.62 24.45 11.91
CA SER A 111 7.40 24.44 10.66
C SER A 111 7.90 23.04 10.29
N GLY A 112 8.10 22.17 11.28
CA GLY A 112 8.52 20.77 11.08
C GLY A 112 7.43 19.86 10.54
N ASP A 113 6.17 20.27 10.67
CA ASP A 113 4.97 19.52 10.29
C ASP A 113 4.73 19.63 8.78
N GLN A 114 5.18 18.64 8.02
CA GLN A 114 5.13 18.68 6.56
C GLN A 114 4.64 17.35 6.00
N TRP A 115 3.89 17.44 4.91
CA TRP A 115 3.57 16.30 4.09
C TRP A 115 4.73 15.98 3.15
N LEU A 116 5.05 14.69 3.08
CA LEU A 116 5.99 14.13 2.13
C LEU A 116 5.28 13.08 1.28
N THR A 117 5.86 12.81 0.12
CA THR A 117 5.45 11.78 -0.82
C THR A 117 6.66 11.06 -1.38
N ALA A 118 6.51 9.77 -1.66
CA ALA A 118 7.47 8.98 -2.41
C ALA A 118 6.75 7.92 -3.24
N THR A 119 7.23 7.70 -4.45
CA THR A 119 6.83 6.55 -5.28
C THR A 119 7.88 5.47 -5.12
N THR A 120 7.46 4.24 -4.85
CA THR A 120 8.34 3.10 -4.60
C THR A 120 7.89 1.88 -5.42
N GLU A 121 8.84 1.06 -5.84
CA GLU A 121 8.54 -0.28 -6.35
C GLU A 121 8.20 -1.22 -5.19
N VAL A 122 7.27 -2.14 -5.41
CA VAL A 122 6.89 -3.12 -4.40
C VAL A 122 7.94 -4.24 -4.37
N PRO A 123 8.63 -4.47 -3.24
CA PRO A 123 9.57 -5.59 -3.12
C PRO A 123 8.86 -6.94 -3.31
N PRO A 124 9.56 -7.98 -3.79
CA PRO A 124 9.01 -9.33 -3.89
C PRO A 124 8.40 -9.81 -2.57
N TYR A 125 7.24 -10.43 -2.67
CA TYR A 125 6.53 -11.07 -1.56
C TYR A 125 5.90 -12.38 -2.05
N GLY A 126 5.72 -13.35 -1.16
CA GLY A 126 5.08 -14.61 -1.47
C GLY A 126 3.54 -14.53 -1.50
N PRO A 127 2.84 -15.65 -1.68
CA PRO A 127 1.39 -15.65 -1.86
C PRO A 127 0.60 -15.35 -0.58
N ARG A 128 1.25 -15.27 0.58
CA ARG A 128 0.61 -15.00 1.86
C ARG A 128 0.83 -13.54 2.25
N THR A 129 -0.15 -12.94 2.91
CA THR A 129 0.03 -11.60 3.47
C THR A 129 -0.33 -11.60 4.95
N ALA A 130 0.64 -11.27 5.79
CA ALA A 130 0.54 -11.12 7.24
C ALA A 130 0.66 -9.66 7.70
N GLY A 131 0.70 -8.70 6.76
CA GLY A 131 0.70 -7.27 7.03
C GLY A 131 1.45 -6.47 5.97
N PHE A 132 1.02 -5.21 5.79
CA PHE A 132 1.75 -4.18 5.06
C PHE A 132 2.42 -3.24 6.05
N VAL A 133 3.69 -2.93 5.84
CA VAL A 133 4.49 -2.13 6.77
C VAL A 133 5.21 -1.03 6.02
N VAL A 134 5.05 0.22 6.45
CA VAL A 134 5.91 1.33 6.02
C VAL A 134 7.01 1.55 7.06
N HIS A 135 8.26 1.50 6.62
CA HIS A 135 9.42 1.83 7.45
C HIS A 135 9.84 3.27 7.15
N PHE A 136 9.74 4.15 8.14
CA PHE A 136 10.19 5.53 8.08
C PHE A 136 11.63 5.60 8.58
N LEU A 137 12.55 5.90 7.67
CA LEU A 137 13.99 5.92 7.89
C LEU A 137 14.49 7.36 8.01
N SER A 138 15.70 7.53 8.51
CA SER A 138 16.35 8.84 8.58
C SER A 138 16.47 9.49 7.20
N ASP A 139 16.54 10.83 7.21
CA ASP A 139 16.63 11.67 6.01
C ASP A 139 15.42 11.55 5.09
N ASP A 140 14.21 11.42 5.66
CA ASP A 140 12.95 11.34 4.91
C ASP A 140 12.87 10.15 3.93
N ARG A 141 13.64 9.10 4.18
CA ARG A 141 13.60 7.88 3.36
C ARG A 141 12.52 6.93 3.84
N ILE A 142 12.01 6.10 2.94
CA ILE A 142 11.07 5.04 3.27
C ILE A 142 11.45 3.72 2.62
N ARG A 143 10.98 2.63 3.22
CA ARG A 143 10.98 1.28 2.64
C ARG A 143 9.64 0.63 2.99
N ILE A 144 8.92 0.08 2.02
CA ILE A 144 7.70 -0.70 2.27
C ILE A 144 7.97 -2.20 2.40
N GLN A 145 7.22 -2.92 3.24
CA GLN A 145 7.31 -4.37 3.37
C GLN A 145 5.93 -5.00 3.32
N ILE A 146 5.77 -6.01 2.48
CA ILE A 146 4.67 -6.96 2.59
C ILE A 146 5.23 -8.19 3.30
N ARG A 147 4.53 -8.65 4.34
CA ARG A 147 4.97 -9.78 5.15
C ARG A 147 4.29 -11.04 4.67
N ASP A 148 5.05 -12.11 4.48
CA ASP A 148 4.46 -13.44 4.28
C ASP A 148 3.98 -14.07 5.60
N GLU A 149 4.64 -13.72 6.72
CA GLU A 149 4.44 -14.37 8.01
C GLU A 149 4.52 -13.40 9.20
N LYS A 150 3.91 -13.81 10.32
CA LYS A 150 4.01 -13.12 11.62
C LYS A 150 5.36 -13.43 12.27
N GLY A 151 5.87 -12.52 13.10
CA GLY A 151 7.19 -12.64 13.72
C GLY A 151 7.99 -11.33 13.74
N ILE A 152 9.25 -11.45 14.18
CA ILE A 152 10.21 -10.34 14.22
C ILE A 152 10.69 -10.07 12.79
N LEU A 153 10.64 -8.81 12.36
CA LEU A 153 11.16 -8.41 11.07
C LEU A 153 12.68 -8.28 11.14
N PRO A 154 13.42 -8.72 10.10
CA PRO A 154 14.85 -8.45 10.01
C PRO A 154 15.11 -6.94 9.96
N LYS A 155 16.34 -6.56 10.30
CA LYS A 155 16.83 -5.20 10.08
C LYS A 155 16.78 -4.91 8.56
N ILE A 156 16.42 -3.69 8.20
CA ILE A 156 16.57 -3.19 6.83
C ILE A 156 18.00 -2.70 6.67
N ASP A 157 18.67 -3.20 5.63
CA ASP A 157 20.03 -2.77 5.29
C ASP A 157 19.98 -1.38 4.64
N ASP A 158 20.98 -0.54 4.93
CA ASP A 158 20.98 0.86 4.50
C ASP A 158 21.10 1.02 2.97
N ASP A 159 21.54 -0.04 2.28
CA ASP A 159 21.68 -0.17 0.83
C ASP A 159 20.55 -1.00 0.18
N ASP A 160 19.46 -1.31 0.91
CA ASP A 160 18.30 -1.99 0.34
C ASP A 160 17.78 -1.21 -0.89
N PRO A 161 17.70 -1.84 -2.08
CA PRO A 161 17.38 -1.16 -3.33
C PRO A 161 15.94 -0.62 -3.39
N TYR A 162 15.07 -1.03 -2.46
CA TYR A 162 13.71 -0.54 -2.33
C TYR A 162 13.59 0.65 -1.36
N ILE A 163 14.70 1.13 -0.80
CA ILE A 163 14.73 2.41 -0.09
C ILE A 163 14.61 3.54 -1.10
N VAL A 164 13.62 4.41 -0.88
CA VAL A 164 13.40 5.60 -1.72
C VAL A 164 13.37 6.87 -0.90
N GLN A 165 13.77 7.97 -1.52
CA GLN A 165 13.78 9.30 -0.92
C GLN A 165 12.38 9.92 -0.97
N GLY A 166 11.93 10.44 0.17
CA GLY A 166 10.76 11.31 0.26
C GLY A 166 11.06 12.72 -0.22
N VAL A 167 10.07 13.32 -0.86
CA VAL A 167 10.07 14.75 -1.22
C VAL A 167 8.84 15.42 -0.65
N LEU A 168 8.86 16.75 -0.50
CA LEU A 168 7.70 17.51 -0.03
C LEU A 168 6.53 17.36 -1.00
N ASP A 169 5.34 17.10 -0.45
CA ASP A 169 4.09 17.11 -1.22
C ASP A 169 3.56 18.55 -1.28
N SER A 170 3.74 19.23 -2.41
CA SER A 170 3.36 20.65 -2.57
C SER A 170 1.86 20.88 -2.34
N GLU A 171 1.02 20.00 -2.87
CA GLU A 171 -0.43 20.14 -2.82
C GLU A 171 -0.97 19.99 -1.40
N LEU A 172 -0.54 18.95 -0.68
CA LEU A 172 -0.97 18.72 0.69
C LEU A 172 -0.41 19.77 1.65
N ASN A 173 0.82 20.24 1.43
CA ASN A 173 1.38 21.31 2.24
C ASN A 173 0.68 22.66 1.99
N LYS A 174 0.33 22.99 0.74
CA LYS A 174 -0.46 24.18 0.42
C LYS A 174 -1.84 24.13 1.07
N LYS A 175 -2.56 23.01 0.90
CA LYS A 175 -3.88 22.81 1.52
C LYS A 175 -3.84 22.90 3.05
N ARG A 176 -2.75 22.44 3.67
CA ARG A 176 -2.52 22.60 5.12
C ARG A 176 -2.38 24.08 5.49
N GLY A 177 -1.55 24.83 4.78
CA GLY A 177 -1.37 26.26 5.00
C GLY A 177 -2.68 27.03 4.94
N GLU A 178 -3.49 26.80 3.90
CA GLU A 178 -4.84 27.40 3.77
C GLU A 178 -5.80 26.97 4.91
N GLY A 179 -5.64 25.74 5.42
CA GLY A 179 -6.38 25.26 6.59
C GLY A 179 -5.98 26.01 7.86
N ASP A 180 -4.69 26.16 8.10
CA ASP A 180 -4.14 26.84 9.28
C ASP A 180 -4.51 28.33 9.28
N GLU A 181 -4.43 29.00 8.12
CA GLU A 181 -4.87 30.39 7.95
C GLU A 181 -6.36 30.54 8.28
N ARG A 182 -7.23 29.66 7.78
CA ARG A 182 -8.67 29.73 8.09
C ARG A 182 -8.98 29.55 9.58
N HIS A 183 -8.26 28.68 10.28
CA HIS A 183 -8.45 28.50 11.73
C HIS A 183 -7.90 29.68 12.56
N SER A 184 -6.96 30.45 12.00
CA SER A 184 -6.39 31.63 12.69
C SER A 184 -7.27 32.89 12.61
N MET A 185 -8.27 32.91 11.72
CA MET A 185 -9.17 34.05 11.52
C MET A 185 -10.47 33.99 12.36
N VAL A 186 -10.60 33.00 13.24
CA VAL A 186 -11.80 32.76 14.08
C VAL A 186 -11.50 33.00 15.55
#